data_AF-A0A7X2I656-F1
#
_entry.id   AF-A0A7X2I656-F1
#
_cell.length_a   1.000
_cell.length_b   1.000
_cell.length_c   1.000
_cell.angle_alpha   90.00
_cell.angle_beta   90.00
_cell.angle_gamma   90.00
#
_symmetry.space_group_name_H-M   'P 1'
#
loop_
_entity.id
_entity.type
_entity.pdbx_description
1 polymer ?
#
loop_
_entity_poly.entity_id
_entity_poly.type
_entity_poly.pdbx_seq_one_letter_code
_entity_poly.pdbx_strand_id
1 'polypeptide(L)' 'RSIWKRWIGYHRRSLVETKMNCIKRLGERLMSRTFERQVNELHIRAAILNRFTELGRPQTAAVA' A
#
# COMPACT_ATOMS: atom_id res chain seq x y z
N ARG A 1 3.93 10.35 25.70
CA ARG A 1 3.57 9.08 24.99
C ARG A 1 3.93 9.08 23.48
N SER A 2 3.88 10.24 22.80
CA SER A 2 4.21 10.38 21.36
C SER A 2 5.70 10.23 21.00
N ILE A 3 6.61 10.67 21.89
CA ILE A 3 8.07 10.61 21.67
C ILE A 3 8.55 9.16 21.49
N TRP A 4 8.20 8.26 22.41
CA TRP A 4 8.58 6.84 22.31
C TRP A 4 8.06 6.19 21.02
N LYS A 5 6.79 6.44 20.64
CA LYS A 5 6.22 5.93 19.38
C LYS A 5 6.97 6.42 18.14
N ARG A 6 7.49 7.64 18.17
CA ARG A 6 8.31 8.21 17.09
C ARG A 6 9.69 7.55 17.05
N TRP A 7 10.34 7.35 18.20
CA TRP A 7 11.65 6.70 18.31
C TRP A 7 11.67 5.28 17.76
N ILE A 8 10.61 4.51 18.01
CA ILE A 8 10.48 3.12 17.53
C ILE A 8 9.93 3.02 16.09
N GLY A 9 9.69 4.14 15.40
CA GLY A 9 9.17 4.14 14.03
C GLY A 9 7.74 3.58 13.89
N TYR A 10 6.94 3.62 14.95
CA TYR A 10 5.62 2.99 15.01
C TYR A 10 4.69 3.46 13.87
N HIS A 11 4.74 4.74 13.55
CA HIS A 11 3.93 5.31 12.47
C HIS A 11 4.25 4.67 11.12
N ARG A 12 5.54 4.50 10.80
CA ARG A 12 5.95 3.86 9.54
C ARG A 12 5.50 2.40 9.47
N ARG A 13 5.60 1.67 10.59
CA ARG A 13 5.11 0.29 10.68
C ARG A 13 3.61 0.21 10.42
N SER A 14 2.84 1.08 11.08
CA SER A 14 1.38 1.15 10.90
C SER A 14 1.00 1.45 9.44
N LEU A 15 1.69 2.37 8.76
CA LEU A 15 1.46 2.66 7.35
C LEU A 15 1.71 1.44 6.45
N VAL A 16 2.79 0.69 6.71
CA VAL A 16 3.11 -0.53 5.96
C VAL A 16 2.05 -1.61 6.22
N GLU A 17 1.62 -1.80 7.46
CA GLU A 17 0.56 -2.75 7.82
C GLU A 17 -0.76 -2.41 7.13
N THR A 18 -1.14 -1.13 7.10
CA THR A 18 -2.33 -0.68 6.36
C THR A 18 -2.19 -0.94 4.85
N LYS A 19 -1.04 -0.63 4.24
CA LYS A 19 -0.83 -0.88 2.80
C LYS A 19 -0.83 -2.38 2.50
N MET A 20 -0.26 -3.20 3.38
CA MET A 20 -0.27 -4.66 3.24
C MET A 20 -1.68 -5.23 3.37
N ASN A 21 -2.51 -4.69 4.26
CA ASN A 21 -3.93 -5.04 4.34
C ASN A 21 -4.66 -4.76 3.01
N CYS A 22 -4.39 -3.62 2.36
CA CYS A 22 -4.94 -3.34 1.02
C CYS A 22 -4.50 -4.36 -0.04
N ILE A 23 -3.22 -4.81 -0.01
CA ILE A 23 -2.72 -5.84 -0.92
C ILE A 23 -3.45 -7.17 -0.72
N LYS A 24 -3.71 -7.57 0.53
CA LYS A 24 -4.46 -8.79 0.86
C LYS A 24 -5.93 -8.72 0.43
N ARG A 25 -6.54 -7.54 0.49
CA ARG A 25 -7.93 -7.34 -0.01
C ARG A 25 -8.08 -7.55 -1.52
N LEU A 26 -7.01 -7.43 -2.30
CA LEU A 26 -7.01 -7.78 -3.73
C LEU A 26 -6.86 -9.29 -3.97
N GLY A 27 -6.54 -10.06 -2.94
CA GLY A 27 -6.41 -11.52 -2.95
C GLY A 27 -5.66 -12.00 -1.72
N GLU A 28 -6.26 -12.89 -0.92
CA GLU A 28 -5.68 -13.32 0.37
C GLU A 28 -4.32 -14.02 0.22
N ARG A 29 -4.08 -14.69 -0.91
CA ARG A 29 -2.86 -15.48 -1.18
C ARG A 29 -2.34 -15.21 -2.59
N LEU A 30 -1.06 -15.50 -2.80
CA LEU A 30 -0.47 -15.56 -4.14
C LEU A 30 -0.79 -16.93 -4.76
N MET A 31 -1.33 -16.92 -5.97
CA MET A 31 -1.82 -18.14 -6.63
C MET A 31 -0.79 -18.77 -7.56
N SER A 32 0.20 -17.99 -7.97
CA SER A 32 1.23 -18.42 -8.89
C SER A 32 2.16 -19.48 -8.30
N ARG A 33 2.48 -20.51 -9.08
CA ARG A 33 3.31 -21.66 -8.66
C ARG A 33 4.82 -21.40 -8.68
N THR A 34 5.27 -20.40 -9.45
CA THR A 34 6.69 -20.04 -9.55
C THR A 34 6.93 -18.68 -8.92
N PHE A 35 8.12 -18.52 -8.33
CA PHE A 35 8.49 -17.29 -7.63
C PHE A 35 8.42 -16.05 -8.53
N GLU A 36 8.93 -16.13 -9.77
CA GLU A 36 8.87 -15.01 -10.72
C GLU A 36 7.43 -14.56 -11.00
N ARG A 37 6.50 -15.51 -11.13
CA ARG A 37 5.08 -15.21 -11.34
C ARG A 37 4.43 -14.64 -10.09
N GLN A 38 4.85 -15.07 -8.89
CA GLN A 38 4.41 -14.48 -7.62
C GLN A 38 4.88 -13.03 -7.48
N VAL A 39 6.11 -12.72 -7.90
CA VAL A 39 6.64 -11.35 -7.93
C VAL A 39 5.82 -10.48 -8.89
N ASN A 40 5.53 -10.98 -10.09
CA ASN A 40 4.69 -10.26 -11.06
C ASN A 40 3.27 -10.04 -10.53
N GLU A 41 2.68 -11.04 -9.87
CA GLU A 41 1.37 -10.91 -9.23
C GLU A 41 1.36 -9.79 -8.18
N LEU A 42 2.42 -9.69 -7.36
CA LEU A 42 2.57 -8.60 -6.41
C LEU A 42 2.77 -7.23 -7.08
N HIS A 43 3.57 -7.15 -8.14
CA HIS A 43 3.77 -5.92 -8.91
C HIS A 43 2.45 -5.42 -9.52
N ILE A 44 1.63 -6.32 -10.07
CA ILE A 44 0.31 -5.97 -10.61
C ILE A 44 -0.59 -5.41 -9.52
N ARG A 45 -0.66 -6.06 -8.34
CA ARG A 45 -1.45 -5.55 -7.21
C ARG A 45 -0.96 -4.18 -6.74
N ALA A 46 0.35 -3.95 -6.71
CA ALA A 46 0.91 -2.64 -6.40
C ALA A 46 0.51 -1.58 -7.43
N ALA A 47 0.57 -1.90 -8.72
CA ALA A 47 0.13 -1.01 -9.80
C ALA A 47 -1.36 -0.65 -9.68
N ILE A 48 -2.23 -1.61 -9.38
CA ILE A 48 -3.66 -1.38 -9.14
C ILE A 48 -3.86 -0.42 -7.96
N LEU A 49 -3.20 -0.65 -6.83
CA LEU A 49 -3.32 0.23 -5.66
C LEU A 49 -2.80 1.64 -5.92
N ASN A 50 -1.75 1.78 -6.73
CA ASN A 50 -1.24 3.08 -7.14
C ASN A 50 -2.25 3.80 -8.04
N ARG A 51 -2.90 3.09 -8.96
CA ARG A 51 -3.97 3.66 -9.80
C ARG A 51 -5.17 4.11 -8.96
N PHE A 52 -5.59 3.36 -7.95
CA PHE A 52 -6.62 3.84 -7.02
C PHE A 52 -6.21 5.09 -6.26
N THR A 53 -4.93 5.20 -5.89
CA THR A 53 -4.40 6.40 -5.22
C THR A 53 -4.43 7.61 -6.15
N GLU A 54 -4.06 7.44 -7.42
CA GLU A 54 -4.14 8.47 -8.44
C GLU A 54 -5.59 8.94 -8.66
N LEU A 55 -6.51 7.99 -8.85
CA LEU A 55 -7.93 8.30 -9.09
C LEU A 55 -8.62 8.93 -7.88
N GLY A 56 -8.24 8.53 -6.66
CA GLY A 56 -8.80 9.08 -5.42
C GLY A 56 -8.15 10.38 -4.96
N ARG A 57 -7.11 10.87 -5.64
CA ARG A 57 -6.43 12.11 -5.25
C ARG A 57 -7.28 13.32 -5.65
N PRO A 58 -7.74 14.15 -4.70
CA PRO A 58 -8.46 15.37 -5.04
C PRO A 58 -7.56 16.34 -5.79
N GLN A 59 -8.09 16.97 -6.85
CA GLN A 59 -7.44 18.11 -7.50
C GLN A 59 -7.78 19.38 -6.74
N THR A 60 -6.86 19.83 -5.89
CA THR A 60 -6.99 21.10 -5.17
C THR A 60 -6.34 22.21 -6.00
N ALA A 61 -7.12 23.24 -6.33
CA ALA A 61 -6.64 24.48 -6.94
C ALA A 61 -6.79 25.63 -5.95
N ALA A 62 -5.79 26.53 -5.91
CA ALA A 62 -5.91 27.77 -5.17
C ALA A 62 -6.91 28.68 -5.92
N VAL A 63 -7.90 29.21 -5.21
CA VAL A 63 -8.85 30.19 -5.75
C VAL A 63 -8.33 31.57 -5.36
N ALA A 64 -8.31 32.50 -6.33
CA ALA A 64 -7.94 33.90 -6.13
C ALA A 64 -9.13 34.72 -5.60
#